data_AF-A0A938CYS1-F1
#
_entry.id   AF-A0A938CYS1-F1
#
_cell.length_a   1.000
_cell.length_b   1.000
_cell.length_c   1.000
_cell.angle_alpha   90.00
_cell.angle_beta   90.00
_cell.angle_gamma   90.00
#
_symmetry.space_group_name_H-M   'P 1'
#
loop_
_entity.id
_entity.type
_entity.pdbx_description
1 polymer ?
#
loop_
_entity_poly.entity_id
_entity_poly.type
_entity_poly.pdbx_seq_one_letter_code
_entity_poly.pdbx_strand_id
1 'polypeptide(L)'
;MSTPEADAGRLSEAAGEALAAAERALAGEATAAIPDEAVQRLLTAGTRLFARKVEQEGRTFLPLTGRDAATATDVAVLVTEMLRAVNLNLFDLSMWADRPRDGD
;
A
#
# COMPACT_ATOMS: atom_id res chain seq x y z
N MET A 1 18.61 -6.04 21.03
CA MET A 1 18.40 -5.79 19.58
C MET A 1 17.45 -6.86 19.08
N SER A 2 16.30 -6.50 18.53
CA SER A 2 15.37 -7.48 17.94
C SER A 2 15.98 -8.10 16.68
N THR A 3 15.70 -9.37 16.41
CA THR A 3 16.13 -10.02 15.17
C THR A 3 15.23 -9.58 14.01
N PRO A 4 15.73 -9.54 12.76
CA PRO A 4 14.92 -9.21 11.59
C PRO A 4 13.67 -10.10 11.43
N GLU A 5 13.77 -11.37 11.84
CA GLU A 5 12.67 -12.32 11.83
C GLU A 5 11.58 -11.99 12.87
N ALA A 6 11.99 -11.57 14.08
CA ALA A 6 11.06 -11.07 15.08
C ALA A 6 10.39 -9.76 14.65
N ASP A 7 11.11 -8.89 13.94
CA ASP A 7 10.56 -7.66 13.37
C ASP A 7 9.55 -7.94 12.26
N ALA A 8 9.84 -8.90 11.38
CA ALA A 8 8.92 -9.35 10.33
C ALA A 8 7.64 -9.94 10.91
N GLY A 9 7.74 -10.78 11.96
CA GLY A 9 6.58 -11.34 12.65
C GLY A 9 5.69 -10.26 13.26
N ARG A 10 6.29 -9.33 14.02
CA ARG A 10 5.56 -8.19 14.63
C ARG A 10 4.90 -7.30 13.60
N LEU A 11 5.57 -7.03 12.48
CA LEU A 11 5.00 -6.24 11.40
C LEU A 11 3.80 -6.95 10.75
N SER A 12 3.88 -8.27 10.56
CA SER A 12 2.78 -9.06 10.00
C SER A 12 1.55 -9.04 10.92
N GLU A 13 1.75 -9.18 12.22
CA GLU A 13 0.67 -9.10 13.22
C GLU A 13 0.05 -7.69 13.23
N ALA A 14 0.87 -6.65 13.34
CA ALA A 14 0.42 -5.27 13.33
C ALA A 14 -0.33 -4.89 12.03
N ALA A 15 0.09 -5.41 10.88
CA ALA A 15 -0.60 -5.20 9.61
C ALA A 15 -2.01 -5.81 9.61
N GLY A 16 -2.16 -7.02 10.18
CA GLY A 16 -3.46 -7.66 10.34
C GLY A 16 -4.37 -6.89 11.30
N GLU A 17 -3.85 -6.46 12.44
CA GLU A 17 -4.60 -5.65 13.41
C GLU A 17 -5.04 -4.30 12.83
N ALA A 18 -4.14 -3.62 12.12
CA ALA A 18 -4.42 -2.32 11.50
C ALA A 18 -5.50 -2.43 10.42
N LEU A 19 -5.44 -3.45 9.55
CA LEU A 19 -6.46 -3.68 8.54
C LEU A 19 -7.83 -3.94 9.18
N ALA A 20 -7.89 -4.84 10.16
CA ALA A 20 -9.14 -5.15 10.85
C ALA A 20 -9.73 -3.92 11.58
N ALA A 21 -8.88 -3.06 12.14
CA ALA A 21 -9.32 -1.81 12.75
C ALA A 21 -9.86 -0.81 11.72
N ALA A 22 -9.19 -0.68 10.57
CA ALA A 22 -9.63 0.18 9.48
C ALA A 22 -10.98 -0.27 8.89
N GLU A 23 -11.17 -1.57 8.66
CA GLU A 23 -12.44 -2.13 8.15
C GLU A 23 -13.60 -1.86 9.11
N ARG A 24 -13.39 -2.01 10.43
CA ARG A 24 -14.40 -1.66 11.43
C ARG A 24 -14.72 -0.16 11.43
N ALA A 25 -13.71 0.70 11.31
CA ALA A 25 -13.90 2.15 11.26
C ALA A 25 -14.66 2.57 10.00
N LEU A 26 -14.38 1.94 8.85
CA LEU A 26 -15.10 2.16 7.58
C LEU A 26 -16.56 1.71 7.68
N ALA A 27 -16.81 0.50 8.20
CA ALA A 27 -18.15 -0.04 8.36
C ALA A 27 -19.01 0.75 9.37
N GLY A 28 -18.36 1.36 10.37
CA GLY A 28 -19.01 2.16 11.41
C GLY A 28 -19.01 3.67 11.17
N GLU A 29 -18.59 4.16 9.99
CA GLU A 29 -18.43 5.59 9.67
C GLU A 29 -17.58 6.38 10.69
N ALA A 30 -16.63 5.71 11.34
CA ALA A 30 -15.80 6.26 12.42
C ALA A 30 -14.39 6.67 11.95
N THR A 31 -14.21 6.92 10.66
CA THR A 31 -12.90 7.24 10.06
C THR A 31 -12.29 8.53 10.60
N ALA A 32 -13.12 9.49 11.03
CA ALA A 32 -12.66 10.73 11.66
C ALA A 32 -11.88 10.52 12.98
N ALA A 33 -12.02 9.36 13.63
CA ALA A 33 -11.27 9.01 14.83
C ALA A 33 -9.86 8.46 14.52
N ILE A 34 -9.57 8.14 13.25
CA ILE A 34 -8.26 7.64 12.82
C ILE A 34 -7.37 8.84 12.48
N PRO A 35 -6.23 9.04 13.17
CA PRO A 35 -5.33 10.14 12.85
C PRO A 35 -4.73 9.98 11.45
N ASP A 36 -4.63 11.08 10.71
CA ASP A 36 -3.99 11.11 9.38
C ASP A 36 -2.58 10.48 9.40
N GLU A 37 -1.82 10.74 10.46
CA GLU A 37 -0.46 10.23 10.63
C GLU A 37 -0.43 8.68 10.71
N ALA A 38 -1.50 8.04 11.18
CA ALA A 38 -1.61 6.58 11.16
C ALA A 38 -1.75 6.08 9.71
N VAL A 39 -2.61 6.72 8.92
CA VAL A 39 -2.79 6.41 7.49
C VAL A 39 -1.50 6.62 6.72
N GLN A 40 -0.81 7.74 6.97
CA GLN A 40 0.49 8.05 6.34
C GLN A 40 1.55 6.98 6.64
N ARG A 41 1.63 6.49 7.89
CA ARG A 41 2.57 5.42 8.26
C ARG A 41 2.26 4.10 7.54
N LEU A 42 0.99 3.72 7.46
CA LEU A 42 0.55 2.51 6.76
C LEU A 42 0.90 2.58 5.26
N LEU A 43 0.57 3.69 4.60
CA LEU A 43 0.89 3.90 3.19
C LEU A 43 2.41 3.93 2.94
N THR A 44 3.18 4.58 3.81
CA THR A 44 4.64 4.64 3.70
C THR A 44 5.26 3.25 3.80
N ALA A 45 4.86 2.46 4.80
CA ALA A 45 5.36 1.12 5.01
C ALA A 45 4.97 0.20 3.85
N GLY A 46 3.68 0.17 3.49
CA GLY A 46 3.14 -0.65 2.40
C GLY A 46 3.81 -0.34 1.07
N THR A 47 3.90 0.94 0.68
CA THR A 47 4.49 1.37 -0.59
C THR A 47 5.96 0.94 -0.69
N ARG A 48 6.77 1.20 0.34
CA ARG A 48 8.20 0.87 0.31
C ARG A 48 8.46 -0.62 0.27
N LEU A 49 7.69 -1.40 1.04
CA LEU A 49 7.80 -2.85 1.05
C LEU A 49 7.32 -3.46 -0.26
N PHE A 50 6.17 -3.01 -0.77
CA PHE A 50 5.61 -3.49 -2.04
C PHE A 50 6.57 -3.22 -3.20
N ALA A 51 7.04 -1.97 -3.35
CA ALA A 51 8.00 -1.60 -4.39
C ALA A 51 9.29 -2.43 -4.32
N ARG A 52 9.84 -2.64 -3.11
CA ARG A 52 11.03 -3.49 -2.93
C ARG A 52 10.76 -4.94 -3.35
N LYS A 53 9.62 -5.51 -2.95
CA LYS A 53 9.27 -6.90 -3.25
C LYS A 53 9.03 -7.15 -4.74
N VAL A 54 8.34 -6.23 -5.41
CA VAL A 54 8.02 -6.38 -6.83
C VAL A 54 9.25 -6.07 -7.69
N GLU A 55 9.89 -4.91 -7.48
CA GLU A 55 10.96 -4.44 -8.37
C GLU A 55 12.33 -5.05 -8.07
N GLN A 56 12.67 -5.28 -6.79
CA GLN A 56 14.02 -5.74 -6.42
C GLN A 56 14.05 -7.25 -6.13
N GLU A 57 12.98 -7.81 -5.59
CA GLU A 57 12.89 -9.26 -5.29
C GLU A 57 12.20 -10.06 -6.43
N GLY A 58 11.68 -9.40 -7.48
CA GLY A 58 11.04 -10.06 -8.62
C GLY A 58 9.76 -10.84 -8.25
N ARG A 59 9.04 -10.41 -7.22
CA ARG A 59 7.86 -11.13 -6.71
C ARG A 59 6.57 -10.62 -7.36
N THR A 60 5.65 -11.54 -7.63
CA THR A 60 4.32 -11.22 -8.17
C THR A 60 3.25 -11.57 -7.13
N PHE A 61 2.52 -10.54 -6.67
CA PHE A 61 1.34 -10.66 -5.80
C PHE A 61 0.48 -9.40 -5.92
N LEU A 62 -0.78 -9.47 -5.49
CA LEU A 62 -1.67 -8.31 -5.54
C LEU A 62 -1.22 -7.23 -4.55
N PRO A 63 -1.29 -5.93 -4.90
CA PRO A 63 -0.96 -4.83 -3.99
C PRO A 63 -1.94 -4.68 -2.83
N LEU A 64 -3.18 -5.19 -3.00
CA LEU A 64 -4.24 -5.17 -2.01
C LEU A 64 -4.64 -6.61 -1.64
N THR A 65 -5.34 -6.78 -0.52
CA THR A 65 -5.72 -8.09 0.04
C THR A 65 -6.65 -8.92 -0.85
N GLY A 66 -7.26 -8.31 -1.87
CA GLY A 66 -8.08 -8.96 -2.87
C GLY A 66 -8.40 -8.02 -4.04
N ARG A 67 -9.01 -8.56 -5.10
CA ARG A 67 -9.42 -7.76 -6.27
C ARG A 67 -10.56 -6.78 -5.95
N ASP A 68 -11.39 -7.14 -4.98
CA ASP A 68 -12.54 -6.35 -4.53
C ASP A 68 -12.27 -5.62 -3.21
N ALA A 69 -11.01 -5.57 -2.77
CA ALA A 69 -10.62 -4.94 -1.50
C ALA A 69 -10.70 -3.40 -1.54
N ALA A 70 -10.81 -2.80 -2.72
CA ALA A 70 -11.00 -1.37 -2.91
C ALA A 70 -11.82 -1.12 -4.18
N THR A 71 -12.61 -0.05 -4.18
CA THR A 71 -13.33 0.38 -5.39
C THR A 71 -12.37 1.05 -6.38
N ALA A 72 -12.78 1.15 -7.64
CA ALA A 72 -12.02 1.90 -8.65
C ALA A 72 -11.76 3.35 -8.22
N THR A 73 -12.73 3.97 -7.52
CA THR A 73 -12.61 5.33 -7.00
C THR A 73 -11.53 5.42 -5.92
N ASP A 74 -11.49 4.48 -4.97
CA ASP A 74 -10.48 4.48 -3.90
C ASP A 74 -9.07 4.41 -4.47
N VAL A 75 -8.86 3.54 -5.46
CA VAL A 75 -7.58 3.38 -6.14
C VAL A 75 -7.21 4.65 -6.92
N ALA A 76 -8.16 5.24 -7.65
CA ALA A 76 -7.92 6.47 -8.42
C ALA A 76 -7.52 7.65 -7.51
N VAL A 77 -8.22 7.84 -6.39
CA VAL A 77 -7.88 8.88 -5.40
C VAL A 77 -6.49 8.65 -4.84
N LEU A 78 -6.19 7.43 -4.38
CA LEU A 78 -4.89 7.11 -3.79
C LEU A 78 -3.74 7.37 -4.78
N VAL A 79 -3.83 6.85 -6.00
CA VAL A 79 -2.78 6.98 -7.01
C VAL A 79 -2.57 8.44 -7.40
N THR A 80 -3.65 9.19 -7.62
CA THR A 80 -3.53 10.61 -8.02
C THR A 80 -2.93 11.47 -6.91
N GLU A 81 -3.28 11.24 -5.65
CA GLU A 81 -2.67 11.94 -4.51
C GLU A 81 -1.21 11.54 -4.30
N MET A 82 -0.86 10.26 -4.48
CA MET A 82 0.53 9.81 -4.43
C MET A 82 1.38 10.49 -5.51
N LEU A 83 0.89 10.58 -6.75
CA LEU A 83 1.56 11.26 -7.86
C LEU A 83 1.78 12.74 -7.54
N ARG A 84 0.75 13.43 -7.02
CA ARG A 84 0.85 14.83 -6.58
C ARG A 84 1.90 15.00 -5.48
N ALA A 85 1.92 14.10 -4.49
CA ALA A 85 2.83 14.18 -3.34
C ALA A 85 4.31 14.10 -3.73
N VAL A 86 4.65 13.41 -4.84
CA VAL A 86 6.02 13.32 -5.35
C VAL A 86 6.27 14.16 -6.60
N ASN A 87 5.32 15.03 -6.97
CA ASN A 87 5.37 15.87 -8.17
C ASN A 87 5.65 15.05 -9.47
N LEU A 88 5.02 13.87 -9.59
CA LEU A 88 5.11 13.01 -10.77
C LEU A 88 3.87 13.18 -11.63
N ASN A 89 4.03 13.39 -12.94
CA ASN A 89 2.90 13.47 -13.87
C ASN A 89 2.59 12.08 -14.48
N LEU A 90 1.39 11.91 -15.03
CA LEU A 90 0.95 10.63 -15.61
C LEU A 90 1.74 10.19 -16.84
N PHE A 91 2.32 11.13 -17.59
CA PHE A 91 3.14 10.81 -18.77
C PHE A 91 4.49 10.21 -18.36
N ASP A 92 5.08 10.71 -17.27
CA ASP A 92 6.27 10.09 -16.71
C ASP A 92 5.96 8.69 -16.20
N LEU A 93 4.80 8.50 -15.58
CA LEU A 93 4.35 7.19 -15.11
C LEU A 93 4.17 6.18 -16.25
N SER A 94 3.70 6.59 -17.43
CA SER A 94 3.52 5.66 -18.56
C SER A 94 4.85 5.02 -19.00
N MET A 95 5.98 5.73 -18.86
CA MET A 95 7.30 5.14 -19.13
C MET A 95 7.66 3.98 -18.19
N TRP A 96 7.13 3.97 -16.96
CA TRP A 96 7.26 2.84 -16.04
C TRP A 96 6.26 1.73 -16.32
N ALA A 97 5.03 2.08 -16.74
CA ALA A 97 3.98 1.11 -17.05
C ALA A 97 4.33 0.23 -18.27
N ASP A 98 5.09 0.79 -19.22
CA ASP A 98 5.52 0.09 -20.44
C ASP A 98 6.75 -0.81 -20.23
N ARG A 99 7.29 -0.92 -19.01
CA ARG A 99 8.38 -1.87 -18.74
C ARG A 99 7.86 -3.31 -18.83
N PRO A 100 8.52 -4.18 -19.62
CA PRO A 100 8.20 -5.60 -19.66
C PRO A 100 8.25 -6.17 -18.24
N ARG A 101 7.21 -6.91 -17.84
CA ARG A 101 7.29 -7.75 -16.64
C ARG A 101 7.92 -9.07 -17.06
N ASP A 102 8.89 -9.56 -16.29
CA ASP A 102 9.45 -10.88 -16.53
C ASP A 102 8.33 -11.93 -16.50
N GLY A 103 8.02 -12.51 -17.66
CA GLY A 103 6.96 -13.52 -17.83
C GLY A 103 5.74 -13.11 -18.68
N ASP A 104 5.70 -11.90 -19.25
CA ASP A 104 4.80 -11.53 -20.37
C ASP A 104 5.46 -11.73 -21.75
#